data_AF-A0AA41VVD1-F1
#
_entry.id   AF-A0AA41VVD1-F1
#
_cell.length_a   1.000
_cell.length_b   1.000
_cell.length_c   1.000
_cell.angle_alpha   90.00
_cell.angle_beta   90.00
_cell.angle_gamma   90.00
#
_symmetry.space_group_name_H-M   'P 1'
#
loop_
_entity.id
_entity.type
_entity.pdbx_description
1 polymer ?
#
loop_
_entity_poly.entity_id
_entity_poly.type
_entity_poly.pdbx_seq_one_letter_code
_entity_poly.pdbx_strand_id
1 'polypeptide(L)'
;MAGEWNFTSGKWNGDANDKGIQTSEDYRFYAISAAFPEFSNKGKTLVFQFNVKHEQKLDCGGGYMKLLSDDVDQKKFGGDTPYSIMFGPDICGYSTKKVHAILTKGDKNHLIKKDVPCETDQLTHVYTFILRPDATYSILIDNTEKQTGSLYSDWDILPPKKIKDPEAKKPEDWEDKEYIDDPEDKKPEGYDDIPQEIVDNKAEKPEDWDEQEDGEWTAPTVPNPDYKGPWTAKQIKNPNYKGKWKAPMIDNPDFKDDPEIYVYPKLKYVGIELWQVKSGTMFDNVLVCDDPDYAKKLAEETWGKQKEV
;
A
#
# COMPACT_ATOMS: atom_id res chain seq x y z
N MET A 1 -0.96 -30.55 -2.24
CA MET A 1 -1.54 -30.98 -0.95
C MET A 1 -1.20 -29.92 0.07
N ALA A 2 -2.12 -29.58 0.96
CA ALA A 2 -1.85 -28.63 2.04
C ALA A 2 -0.84 -29.23 3.04
N GLY A 3 -0.09 -28.38 3.73
CA GLY A 3 0.86 -28.79 4.76
C GLY A 3 0.18 -29.34 6.00
N GLU A 4 0.89 -30.17 6.75
CA GLU A 4 0.39 -30.80 7.97
C GLU A 4 0.44 -29.89 9.21
N TRP A 5 -0.47 -30.11 10.15
CA TRP A 5 -0.54 -29.34 11.39
C TRP A 5 -0.15 -30.19 12.60
N ASN A 6 0.67 -29.64 13.48
CA ASN A 6 0.97 -30.23 14.78
C ASN A 6 0.08 -29.63 15.87
N PHE A 7 -0.26 -30.41 16.90
CA PHE A 7 -0.88 -29.91 18.13
C PHE A 7 0.15 -29.94 19.26
N THR A 8 0.69 -28.77 19.61
CA THR A 8 1.91 -28.67 20.44
C THR A 8 1.98 -27.33 21.18
N SER A 9 2.80 -27.26 22.23
CA SER A 9 3.13 -26.04 22.97
C SER A 9 4.45 -25.40 22.48
N GLY A 10 4.97 -25.85 21.35
CA GLY A 10 6.25 -25.37 20.80
C GLY A 10 7.48 -25.91 21.54
N LYS A 11 8.66 -25.44 21.15
CA LYS A 11 9.95 -25.83 21.76
C LYS A 11 10.17 -25.20 23.12
N TRP A 12 9.59 -24.03 23.35
CA TRP A 12 9.61 -23.33 24.63
C TRP A 12 8.22 -22.73 24.89
N ASN A 13 7.75 -22.79 26.14
CA ASN A 13 6.40 -22.40 26.53
C ASN A 13 6.37 -21.96 28.00
N GLY A 14 5.41 -21.10 28.32
CA GLY A 14 5.06 -20.78 29.70
C GLY A 14 4.31 -21.92 30.40
N ASP A 15 3.49 -22.67 29.66
CA ASP A 15 2.80 -23.89 30.11
C ASP A 15 2.80 -24.97 29.02
N ALA A 16 3.30 -26.17 29.34
CA ALA A 16 3.35 -27.30 28.40
C ALA A 16 1.97 -27.86 28.04
N ASN A 17 0.93 -27.49 28.79
CA ASN A 17 -0.46 -27.82 28.49
C ASN A 17 -1.13 -26.80 27.58
N ASP A 18 -0.55 -25.61 27.42
CA ASP A 18 -1.06 -24.57 26.53
C ASP A 18 -0.62 -24.87 25.09
N LYS A 19 -1.46 -25.63 24.40
CA LYS A 19 -1.18 -26.15 23.06
C LYS A 19 -2.00 -25.44 22.01
N GLY A 20 -1.32 -25.01 20.96
CA GLY A 20 -1.93 -24.48 19.75
C GLY A 20 -1.75 -25.42 18.55
N ILE A 21 -2.24 -24.97 17.41
CA ILE A 21 -1.97 -25.59 16.11
C ILE A 21 -0.74 -24.95 15.46
N GLN A 22 0.22 -25.76 15.04
CA GLN A 22 1.50 -25.31 14.49
C GLN A 22 1.72 -25.82 13.07
N THR A 23 2.21 -24.98 12.17
CA THR A 23 2.66 -25.42 10.83
C THR A 23 3.90 -26.33 10.95
N SER A 24 3.95 -27.47 10.25
CA SER A 24 4.98 -28.51 10.47
C SER A 24 6.02 -28.69 9.35
N GLU A 25 5.70 -28.23 8.13
CA GLU A 25 6.49 -28.41 6.91
C GLU A 25 6.87 -27.07 6.26
N ASP A 26 8.15 -26.91 5.93
CA ASP A 26 8.64 -25.77 5.16
C ASP A 26 8.11 -25.77 3.71
N TYR A 27 8.01 -24.59 3.10
CA TYR A 27 7.59 -24.40 1.70
C TYR A 27 6.21 -25.01 1.40
N ARG A 28 5.22 -24.74 2.26
CA ARG A 28 3.85 -25.25 2.13
C ARG A 28 2.81 -24.14 2.20
N PHE A 29 1.74 -24.37 1.45
CA PHE A 29 0.44 -23.75 1.71
C PHE A 29 -0.26 -24.54 2.80
N TYR A 30 -0.84 -23.83 3.75
CA TYR A 30 -1.62 -24.39 4.84
C TYR A 30 -3.08 -23.97 4.67
N ALA A 31 -4.00 -24.88 5.00
CA ALA A 31 -5.42 -24.60 5.04
C ALA A 31 -6.05 -25.42 6.17
N ILE A 32 -6.73 -24.75 7.08
CA ILE A 32 -7.56 -25.37 8.13
C ILE A 32 -8.71 -24.42 8.44
N SER A 33 -9.90 -24.96 8.71
CA SER A 33 -11.05 -24.14 9.12
C SER A 33 -11.90 -24.84 10.15
N ALA A 34 -12.61 -24.04 10.95
CA ALA A 34 -13.53 -24.49 11.97
C ALA A 34 -14.86 -23.73 11.84
N ALA A 35 -15.97 -24.43 12.09
CA ALA A 35 -17.30 -23.85 12.10
C ALA A 35 -17.70 -23.39 13.49
N PHE A 36 -18.47 -22.32 13.56
CA PHE A 36 -19.14 -21.82 14.76
C PHE A 36 -20.61 -21.51 14.44
N PRO A 37 -21.47 -21.29 15.46
CA PRO A 37 -22.86 -20.90 15.23
C PRO A 37 -22.94 -19.65 14.37
N GLU A 38 -23.65 -19.72 13.24
CA GLU A 38 -23.76 -18.62 12.30
C GLU A 38 -24.37 -17.37 12.95
N PHE A 39 -23.80 -16.21 12.68
CA PHE A 39 -24.30 -14.94 13.20
C PHE A 39 -24.06 -13.76 12.23
N SER A 40 -24.74 -12.65 12.49
CA SER A 40 -24.44 -11.34 11.91
C SER A 40 -23.98 -10.39 13.00
N ASN A 41 -23.02 -9.51 12.71
CA ASN A 41 -22.64 -8.42 13.60
C ASN A 41 -23.55 -7.19 13.48
N LYS A 42 -24.69 -7.25 12.76
CA LYS A 42 -25.61 -6.12 12.63
C LYS A 42 -26.08 -5.62 14.01
N GLY A 43 -25.86 -4.34 14.28
CA GLY A 43 -26.19 -3.69 15.55
C GLY A 43 -25.30 -4.08 16.73
N LYS A 44 -24.22 -4.84 16.50
CA LYS A 44 -23.29 -5.32 17.53
C LYS A 44 -21.85 -5.03 17.15
N THR A 45 -20.99 -4.89 18.15
CA THR A 45 -19.54 -4.91 17.93
C THR A 45 -19.14 -6.32 17.49
N LEU A 46 -18.19 -6.43 16.58
CA LEU A 46 -17.49 -7.66 16.24
C LEU A 46 -16.07 -7.56 16.82
N VAL A 47 -15.67 -8.54 17.61
CA VAL A 47 -14.30 -8.71 18.06
C VAL A 47 -13.76 -10.01 17.47
N PHE A 48 -12.61 -9.92 16.80
CA PHE A 48 -11.88 -11.05 16.27
C PHE A 48 -10.45 -11.04 16.83
N GLN A 49 -10.15 -12.00 17.69
CA GLN A 49 -8.90 -12.07 18.44
C GLN A 49 -8.27 -13.45 18.32
N PHE A 50 -6.94 -13.51 18.24
CA PHE A 50 -6.20 -14.76 18.30
C PHE A 50 -4.73 -14.50 18.65
N ASN A 51 -4.05 -15.56 19.06
CA ASN A 51 -2.62 -15.53 19.35
C ASN A 51 -1.84 -16.05 18.14
N VAL A 52 -0.68 -15.46 17.88
CA VAL A 52 0.30 -15.95 16.90
C VAL A 52 1.67 -15.98 17.55
N LYS A 53 2.40 -17.08 17.35
CA LYS A 53 3.79 -17.20 17.78
C LYS A 53 4.65 -17.64 16.60
N HIS A 54 5.61 -16.83 16.20
CA HIS A 54 6.59 -17.15 15.16
C HIS A 54 7.87 -17.74 15.76
N GLU A 55 7.74 -18.87 16.46
CA GLU A 55 8.84 -19.50 17.22
C GLU A 55 10.07 -19.80 16.35
N GLN A 56 9.87 -20.05 15.06
CA GLN A 56 10.92 -20.39 14.10
C GLN A 56 11.75 -19.20 13.62
N LYS A 57 11.47 -17.95 14.06
CA LYS A 57 12.01 -16.72 13.47
C LYS A 57 11.63 -16.63 11.99
N LEU A 58 10.36 -16.35 11.75
CA LEU A 58 9.76 -16.30 10.42
C LEU A 58 10.40 -15.20 9.56
N ASP A 59 10.77 -15.56 8.33
CA ASP A 59 11.37 -14.67 7.33
C ASP A 59 10.39 -14.34 6.19
N CYS A 60 9.62 -15.33 5.73
CA CYS A 60 8.50 -15.10 4.82
C CYS A 60 7.34 -16.08 5.05
N GLY A 61 6.18 -15.56 5.45
CA GLY A 61 4.90 -16.23 5.48
C GLY A 61 3.82 -15.44 6.22
N GLY A 62 2.58 -15.90 6.05
CA GLY A 62 1.42 -15.32 6.73
C GLY A 62 1.33 -15.76 8.19
N GLY A 63 0.70 -14.94 9.01
CA GLY A 63 0.23 -15.24 10.36
C GLY A 63 -1.21 -14.75 10.58
N TYR A 64 -1.97 -14.55 9.52
CA TYR A 64 -3.33 -14.04 9.55
C TYR A 64 -4.39 -15.15 9.54
N MET A 65 -5.61 -14.78 9.93
CA MET A 65 -6.79 -15.62 9.90
C MET A 65 -7.90 -14.96 9.08
N LYS A 66 -8.85 -15.77 8.62
CA LYS A 66 -10.01 -15.37 7.82
C LYS A 66 -11.31 -15.70 8.56
N LEU A 67 -12.27 -14.78 8.54
CA LEU A 67 -13.68 -15.06 8.84
C LEU A 67 -14.42 -15.27 7.52
N LEU A 68 -15.28 -16.28 7.45
CA LEU A 68 -15.97 -16.69 6.22
C LEU A 68 -17.48 -16.83 6.42
N SER A 69 -18.24 -16.63 5.34
CA SER A 69 -19.69 -16.82 5.29
C SER A 69 -20.08 -18.30 5.14
N ASP A 70 -21.39 -18.58 5.18
CA ASP A 70 -21.96 -19.91 5.01
C ASP A 70 -21.88 -20.47 3.59
N ASP A 71 -21.61 -19.61 2.61
CA ASP A 71 -21.47 -19.97 1.19
C ASP A 71 -20.19 -20.79 0.88
N VAL A 72 -19.28 -20.89 1.86
CA VAL A 72 -17.99 -21.58 1.70
C VAL A 72 -18.12 -23.09 1.96
N ASP A 73 -17.62 -23.89 1.00
CA ASP A 73 -17.36 -25.31 1.19
C ASP A 73 -16.00 -25.51 1.90
N GLN A 74 -16.01 -25.79 3.20
CA GLN A 74 -14.81 -25.98 4.01
C GLN A 74 -13.87 -27.07 3.47
N LYS A 75 -14.39 -28.08 2.76
CA LYS A 75 -13.56 -29.15 2.18
C LYS A 75 -12.72 -28.68 0.99
N LYS A 76 -13.08 -27.54 0.42
CA LYS A 76 -12.38 -26.89 -0.70
C LYS A 76 -11.68 -25.60 -0.27
N PHE A 77 -11.58 -25.35 1.04
CA PHE A 77 -10.97 -24.14 1.56
C PHE A 77 -9.50 -24.02 1.13
N GLY A 78 -9.15 -22.88 0.56
CA GLY A 78 -7.83 -22.58 -0.03
C GLY A 78 -7.72 -21.11 -0.45
N GLY A 79 -6.64 -20.75 -1.16
CA GLY A 79 -6.29 -19.37 -1.52
C GLY A 79 -7.40 -18.59 -2.22
N ASP A 80 -8.11 -19.24 -3.14
CA ASP A 80 -9.18 -18.61 -3.94
C ASP A 80 -10.54 -18.59 -3.22
N THR A 81 -10.62 -19.11 -1.99
CA THR A 81 -11.90 -19.15 -1.26
C THR A 81 -12.30 -17.75 -0.81
N PRO A 82 -13.51 -17.27 -1.15
CA PRO A 82 -14.02 -16.00 -0.66
C PRO A 82 -14.03 -15.95 0.87
N TYR A 83 -13.63 -14.83 1.44
CA TYR A 83 -13.68 -14.56 2.88
C TYR A 83 -14.37 -13.22 3.12
N SER A 84 -14.92 -13.05 4.31
CA SER A 84 -15.57 -11.81 4.73
C SER A 84 -14.56 -10.81 5.30
N ILE A 85 -13.66 -11.29 6.18
CA ILE A 85 -12.61 -10.49 6.81
C ILE A 85 -11.33 -11.32 6.81
N MET A 86 -10.19 -10.72 6.45
CA MET A 86 -8.85 -11.29 6.71
C MET A 86 -8.10 -10.34 7.64
N PHE A 87 -7.61 -10.87 8.75
CA PHE A 87 -6.93 -10.08 9.77
C PHE A 87 -5.73 -10.81 10.37
N GLY A 88 -4.62 -10.09 10.58
CA GLY A 88 -3.45 -10.59 11.29
C GLY A 88 -2.11 -10.28 10.63
N PRO A 89 -0.99 -10.69 11.25
CA PRO A 89 0.36 -10.38 10.78
C PRO A 89 0.71 -11.07 9.45
N ASP A 90 1.55 -10.42 8.66
CA ASP A 90 2.16 -10.94 7.45
C ASP A 90 3.59 -10.43 7.34
N ILE A 91 4.53 -11.37 7.23
CA ILE A 91 5.96 -11.10 7.20
C ILE A 91 6.49 -11.68 5.90
N CYS A 92 7.16 -10.89 5.07
CA CYS A 92 7.94 -11.41 3.96
C CYS A 92 9.12 -10.48 3.66
N GLY A 93 10.31 -10.92 4.07
CA GLY A 93 11.56 -10.19 3.93
C GLY A 93 11.54 -8.84 4.67
N TYR A 94 12.19 -7.85 4.08
CA TYR A 94 12.23 -6.49 4.62
C TYR A 94 11.09 -5.60 4.13
N SER A 95 10.40 -6.01 3.06
CA SER A 95 9.37 -5.20 2.41
C SER A 95 7.99 -5.35 3.04
N THR A 96 7.70 -6.49 3.67
CA THR A 96 6.38 -6.78 4.23
C THR A 96 6.53 -7.20 5.68
N LYS A 97 6.10 -6.34 6.61
CA LYS A 97 6.05 -6.59 8.06
C LYS A 97 4.88 -5.83 8.66
N LYS A 98 3.67 -6.26 8.32
CA LYS A 98 2.45 -5.52 8.62
C LYS A 98 1.31 -6.41 9.07
N VAL A 99 0.31 -5.82 9.69
CA VAL A 99 -0.96 -6.45 10.02
C VAL A 99 -1.93 -6.17 8.87
N HIS A 100 -2.41 -7.23 8.23
CA HIS A 100 -3.54 -7.13 7.31
C HIS A 100 -4.83 -6.88 8.10
N ALA A 101 -5.68 -6.01 7.56
CA ALA A 101 -7.07 -5.84 7.96
C ALA A 101 -7.88 -5.60 6.67
N ILE A 102 -8.25 -6.68 6.02
CA ILE A 102 -8.92 -6.69 4.72
C ILE A 102 -10.39 -6.95 4.93
N LEU A 103 -11.23 -6.10 4.36
CA LEU A 103 -12.68 -6.15 4.45
C LEU A 103 -13.26 -6.45 3.07
N THR A 104 -14.04 -7.52 2.96
CA THR A 104 -14.64 -7.91 1.69
C THR A 104 -16.04 -7.34 1.58
N LYS A 105 -16.30 -6.58 0.50
CA LYS A 105 -17.60 -6.00 0.18
C LYS A 105 -17.92 -6.30 -1.28
N GLY A 106 -19.05 -6.97 -1.52
CA GLY A 106 -19.35 -7.53 -2.83
C GLY A 106 -18.32 -8.59 -3.22
N ASP A 107 -17.73 -8.44 -4.40
CA ASP A 107 -16.69 -9.30 -4.96
C ASP A 107 -15.27 -8.77 -4.73
N LYS A 108 -15.12 -7.66 -3.99
CA LYS A 108 -13.84 -6.96 -3.82
C LYS A 108 -13.31 -7.06 -2.40
N ASN A 109 -12.02 -7.38 -2.31
CA ASN A 109 -11.22 -7.33 -1.09
C ASN A 109 -10.63 -5.92 -0.93
N HIS A 110 -11.06 -5.18 0.10
CA HIS A 110 -10.56 -3.85 0.38
C HIS A 110 -9.48 -3.91 1.45
N LEU A 111 -8.25 -3.53 1.08
CA LEU A 111 -7.13 -3.44 2.02
C LEU A 111 -7.22 -2.14 2.83
N ILE A 112 -6.80 -2.19 4.08
CA ILE A 112 -6.61 -1.00 4.90
C ILE A 112 -5.54 -0.10 4.25
N LYS A 113 -5.77 1.22 4.24
CA LYS A 113 -4.82 2.22 3.72
C LYS A 113 -3.66 2.48 4.66
N LYS A 114 -3.87 2.23 5.95
CA LYS A 114 -2.91 2.47 7.03
C LYS A 114 -1.91 1.33 7.08
N ASP A 115 -0.65 1.67 7.25
CA ASP A 115 0.40 0.71 7.51
C ASP A 115 0.47 0.46 9.01
N VAL A 116 0.16 -0.78 9.42
CA VAL A 116 0.15 -1.19 10.83
C VAL A 116 1.27 -2.21 11.01
N PRO A 117 2.37 -1.89 11.72
CA PRO A 117 3.47 -2.81 11.89
C PRO A 117 3.03 -4.03 12.71
N CYS A 118 3.54 -5.21 12.34
CA CYS A 118 3.39 -6.41 13.15
C CYS A 118 4.65 -6.67 14.00
N GLU A 119 4.50 -7.46 15.04
CA GLU A 119 5.63 -7.91 15.84
C GLU A 119 6.43 -8.97 15.07
N THR A 120 7.75 -8.99 15.28
CA THR A 120 8.68 -9.82 14.47
C THR A 120 9.68 -10.61 15.30
N ASP A 121 9.54 -10.58 16.62
CA ASP A 121 10.28 -11.49 17.48
C ASP A 121 9.64 -12.89 17.48
N GLN A 122 10.08 -13.77 18.38
CA GLN A 122 9.65 -15.17 18.41
C GLN A 122 8.58 -15.43 19.49
N LEU A 123 8.25 -14.42 20.29
CA LEU A 123 7.25 -14.49 21.37
C LEU A 123 5.85 -14.66 20.80
N THR A 124 4.95 -15.08 21.68
CA THR A 124 3.53 -15.11 21.39
C THR A 124 3.00 -13.68 21.46
N HIS A 125 2.25 -13.26 20.44
CA HIS A 125 1.55 -11.97 20.42
C HIS A 125 0.05 -12.17 20.20
N VAL A 126 -0.76 -11.29 20.77
CA VAL A 126 -2.22 -11.28 20.61
C VAL A 126 -2.59 -10.21 19.59
N TYR A 127 -3.35 -10.59 18.57
CA TYR A 127 -3.88 -9.67 17.59
C TYR A 127 -5.40 -9.58 17.78
N THR A 128 -5.92 -8.36 17.96
CA THR A 128 -7.36 -8.13 18.17
C THR A 128 -7.86 -7.09 17.20
N PHE A 129 -8.87 -7.45 16.40
CA PHE A 129 -9.61 -6.54 15.54
C PHE A 129 -11.01 -6.31 16.12
N ILE A 130 -11.37 -5.04 16.31
CA ILE A 130 -12.67 -4.62 16.83
C ILE A 130 -13.34 -3.79 15.75
N LEU A 131 -14.56 -4.15 15.36
CA LEU A 131 -15.39 -3.43 14.39
C LEU A 131 -16.73 -3.07 15.03
N ARG A 132 -17.07 -1.78 15.07
CA ARG A 132 -18.21 -1.25 15.83
C ARG A 132 -19.38 -0.83 14.93
N PRO A 133 -20.61 -0.74 15.48
CA PRO A 133 -21.80 -0.32 14.73
C PRO A 133 -21.78 1.10 14.16
N ASP A 134 -20.91 1.96 14.66
CA ASP A 134 -20.70 3.32 14.15
C ASP A 134 -19.68 3.37 12.99
N ALA A 135 -19.34 2.21 12.42
CA ALA A 135 -18.33 2.03 11.38
C ALA A 135 -16.92 2.51 11.80
N THR A 136 -16.63 2.51 13.09
CA THR A 136 -15.27 2.64 13.61
C THR A 136 -14.63 1.28 13.85
N TYR A 137 -13.31 1.24 13.89
CA TYR A 137 -12.55 0.03 14.18
C TYR A 137 -11.37 0.32 15.11
N SER A 138 -10.85 -0.72 15.76
CA SER A 138 -9.55 -0.70 16.43
C SER A 138 -8.77 -1.96 16.09
N ILE A 139 -7.46 -1.83 15.92
CA ILE A 139 -6.48 -2.91 15.85
C ILE A 139 -5.59 -2.80 17.08
N LEU A 140 -5.64 -3.82 17.94
CA LEU A 140 -4.78 -3.94 19.10
C LEU A 140 -3.77 -5.06 18.85
N ILE A 141 -2.57 -4.84 19.34
CA ILE A 141 -1.54 -5.88 19.48
C ILE A 141 -1.17 -5.90 20.95
N ASP A 142 -1.22 -7.07 21.58
CA ASP A 142 -0.83 -7.27 22.97
C ASP A 142 -1.65 -6.36 23.92
N ASN A 143 -2.97 -6.30 23.68
CA ASN A 143 -3.93 -5.41 24.36
C ASN A 143 -3.60 -3.91 24.29
N THR A 144 -2.68 -3.51 23.42
CA THR A 144 -2.33 -2.11 23.16
C THR A 144 -2.90 -1.66 21.83
N GLU A 145 -3.70 -0.58 21.82
CA GLU A 145 -4.23 -0.01 20.58
C GLU A 145 -3.09 0.52 19.70
N LYS A 146 -2.92 -0.08 18.52
CA LYS A 146 -1.92 0.31 17.53
C LYS A 146 -2.51 1.18 16.44
N GLN A 147 -3.79 0.96 16.13
CA GLN A 147 -4.52 1.75 15.13
C GLN A 147 -6.01 1.81 15.46
N THR A 148 -6.61 2.98 15.23
CA THR A 148 -8.06 3.20 15.31
C THR A 148 -8.49 4.19 14.25
N GLY A 149 -9.75 4.12 13.82
CA GLY A 149 -10.25 4.97 12.76
C GLY A 149 -11.63 4.58 12.28
N SER A 150 -11.94 4.92 11.03
CA SER A 150 -13.25 4.69 10.43
C SER A 150 -13.14 3.99 9.08
N LEU A 151 -14.10 3.10 8.81
CA LEU A 151 -14.22 2.42 7.52
C LEU A 151 -14.37 3.39 6.35
N TYR A 152 -14.95 4.57 6.58
CA TYR A 152 -15.13 5.61 5.57
C TYR A 152 -13.83 6.27 5.12
N SER A 153 -12.81 6.31 5.98
CA SER A 153 -11.52 6.98 5.67
C SER A 153 -10.43 5.98 5.33
N ASP A 154 -10.40 4.84 6.03
CA ASP A 154 -9.23 3.97 6.06
C ASP A 154 -9.34 2.76 5.11
N TRP A 155 -10.47 2.63 4.41
CA TRP A 155 -10.64 1.70 3.27
C TRP A 155 -11.29 2.42 2.07
N ASP A 156 -11.02 1.93 0.86
CA ASP A 156 -11.68 2.39 -0.37
C ASP A 156 -12.91 1.53 -0.70
N ILE A 157 -13.88 1.47 0.23
CA ILE A 157 -15.13 0.69 0.07
C ILE A 157 -16.15 1.49 -0.74
N LEU A 158 -16.42 2.74 -0.33
CA LEU A 158 -17.36 3.61 -1.03
C LEU A 158 -16.61 4.49 -2.05
N PRO A 159 -17.28 4.92 -3.14
CA PRO A 159 -16.75 5.95 -4.02
C PRO A 159 -16.37 7.23 -3.24
N PRO A 160 -15.44 8.06 -3.74
CA PRO A 160 -15.11 9.32 -3.08
C PRO A 160 -16.33 10.24 -3.07
N LYS A 161 -16.54 10.99 -1.97
CA LYS A 161 -17.67 11.94 -1.84
C LYS A 161 -17.64 13.04 -2.90
N LYS A 162 -16.44 13.43 -3.34
CA LYS A 162 -16.22 14.46 -4.36
C LYS A 162 -15.28 13.97 -5.44
N ILE A 163 -15.55 14.34 -6.68
CA ILE A 163 -14.72 14.08 -7.86
C ILE A 163 -14.39 15.40 -8.54
N LYS A 164 -13.32 15.42 -9.34
CA LYS A 164 -13.10 16.56 -10.25
C LYS A 164 -14.22 16.59 -11.27
N ASP A 165 -14.73 17.78 -11.55
CA ASP A 165 -15.74 17.97 -12.58
C ASP A 165 -15.19 17.50 -13.94
N PRO A 166 -15.75 16.43 -14.53
CA PRO A 166 -15.28 15.90 -15.80
C PRO A 166 -15.58 16.84 -16.97
N GLU A 167 -16.57 17.73 -16.83
CA GLU A 167 -16.98 18.69 -17.85
C GLU A 167 -16.25 20.03 -17.73
N ALA A 168 -15.53 20.25 -16.62
CA ALA A 168 -14.79 21.49 -16.42
C ALA A 168 -13.63 21.62 -17.41
N LYS A 169 -13.59 22.75 -18.09
CA LYS A 169 -12.50 23.14 -18.98
C LYS A 169 -11.75 24.31 -18.39
N LYS A 170 -10.44 24.35 -18.66
CA LYS A 170 -9.62 25.52 -18.36
C LYS A 170 -10.19 26.73 -19.12
N PRO A 171 -10.55 27.83 -18.43
CA PRO A 171 -10.98 29.05 -19.09
C PRO A 171 -9.89 29.60 -20.02
N GLU A 172 -10.28 30.18 -21.15
CA GLU A 172 -9.33 30.75 -22.12
C GLU A 172 -8.51 31.90 -21.52
N ASP A 173 -9.09 32.66 -20.59
CA ASP A 173 -8.44 33.76 -19.88
C ASP A 173 -7.59 33.30 -18.68
N TRP A 174 -7.38 31.99 -18.51
CA TRP A 174 -6.60 31.44 -17.40
C TRP A 174 -5.12 31.32 -17.74
N GLU A 175 -4.34 32.29 -17.31
CA GLU A 175 -2.89 32.29 -17.43
C GLU A 175 -2.24 31.36 -16.39
N ASP A 176 -1.75 30.20 -16.84
CA ASP A 176 -1.04 29.21 -16.01
C ASP A 176 0.47 29.14 -16.29
N LYS A 177 0.97 30.01 -17.17
CA LYS A 177 2.40 30.22 -17.36
C LYS A 177 2.90 31.21 -16.32
N GLU A 178 3.73 30.73 -15.40
CA GLU A 178 4.34 31.56 -14.36
C GLU A 178 5.33 32.59 -14.94
N TYR A 179 5.99 32.23 -16.04
CA TYR A 179 6.92 33.08 -16.76
C TYR A 179 6.49 33.25 -18.22
N ILE A 180 6.69 34.45 -18.75
CA ILE A 180 6.45 34.82 -20.14
C ILE A 180 7.69 35.52 -20.69
N ASP A 181 7.84 35.53 -22.01
CA ASP A 181 8.85 36.37 -22.66
C ASP A 181 8.59 37.84 -22.35
N ASP A 182 9.65 38.56 -22.02
CA ASP A 182 9.62 39.99 -21.77
C ASP A 182 9.26 40.70 -23.09
N PRO A 183 8.08 41.34 -23.18
CA PRO A 183 7.66 42.01 -24.41
C PRO A 183 8.58 43.19 -24.77
N GLU A 184 9.35 43.71 -23.81
CA GLU A 184 10.30 44.80 -24.02
C GLU A 184 11.71 44.30 -24.39
N ASP A 185 12.01 43.01 -24.22
CA ASP A 185 13.30 42.42 -24.63
C ASP A 185 13.25 42.08 -26.12
N LYS A 186 13.70 43.04 -26.93
CA LYS A 186 13.77 42.88 -28.39
C LYS A 186 15.10 42.28 -28.79
N LYS A 187 15.06 41.38 -29.78
CA LYS A 187 16.26 40.87 -30.45
C LYS A 187 17.10 42.04 -30.97
N PRO A 188 18.38 42.14 -30.62
CA PRO A 188 19.27 43.18 -31.15
C PRO A 188 19.37 43.09 -32.68
N GLU A 189 19.46 44.25 -33.33
CA GLU A 189 19.75 44.33 -34.76
C GLU A 189 21.10 43.67 -35.07
N GLY A 190 21.17 42.85 -36.12
CA GLY A 190 22.39 42.13 -36.51
C GLY A 190 22.67 40.84 -35.73
N TYR A 191 21.85 40.45 -34.76
CA TYR A 191 22.09 39.23 -33.96
C TYR A 191 22.09 37.94 -34.81
N ASP A 192 21.15 37.84 -35.74
CA ASP A 192 21.03 36.67 -36.63
C ASP A 192 22.07 36.69 -37.77
N ASP A 193 22.75 37.82 -37.98
CA ASP A 193 23.77 37.99 -39.02
C ASP A 193 25.16 37.48 -38.56
N ILE A 194 25.31 37.12 -37.29
CA ILE A 194 26.53 36.55 -36.74
C ILE A 194 26.60 35.06 -37.15
N PRO A 195 27.53 34.65 -38.03
CA PRO A 195 27.59 33.27 -38.49
C PRO A 195 28.08 32.36 -37.37
N GLN A 196 27.60 31.11 -37.35
CA GLN A 196 28.01 30.10 -36.37
C GLN A 196 29.50 29.75 -36.47
N GLU A 197 30.05 29.81 -37.69
CA GLU A 197 31.45 29.53 -37.98
C GLU A 197 32.06 30.69 -38.77
N ILE A 198 33.33 30.97 -38.52
CA ILE A 198 34.15 31.95 -39.25
C ILE A 198 35.41 31.26 -39.75
N VAL A 199 36.02 31.79 -40.80
CA VAL A 199 37.30 31.27 -41.31
C VAL A 199 38.38 31.45 -40.26
N ASP A 200 39.18 30.40 -40.03
CA ASP A 200 40.33 30.47 -39.12
C ASP A 200 41.47 31.26 -39.76
N ASN A 201 41.52 32.56 -39.47
CA ASN A 201 42.57 33.46 -39.97
C ASN A 201 43.96 33.15 -39.41
N LYS A 202 44.10 32.20 -38.48
CA LYS A 202 45.39 31.72 -37.96
C LYS A 202 45.83 30.40 -38.59
N ALA A 203 44.96 29.76 -39.37
CA ALA A 203 45.34 28.58 -40.12
C ALA A 203 46.27 29.00 -41.27
N GLU A 204 47.46 28.42 -41.31
CA GLU A 204 48.39 28.58 -42.42
C GLU A 204 48.30 27.35 -43.33
N LYS A 205 48.49 27.57 -44.63
CA LYS A 205 48.56 26.49 -45.61
C LYS A 205 49.72 25.55 -45.24
N PRO A 206 49.49 24.23 -45.07
CA PRO A 206 50.56 23.28 -44.77
C PRO A 206 51.66 23.30 -45.83
N GLU A 207 52.92 23.13 -45.41
CA GLU A 207 54.07 23.10 -46.33
C GLU A 207 54.01 21.92 -47.32
N ASP A 208 53.28 20.87 -47.00
CA ASP A 208 53.10 19.65 -47.80
C ASP A 208 51.83 19.64 -48.67
N TRP A 209 51.11 20.77 -48.79
CA TRP A 209 49.89 20.87 -49.60
C TRP A 209 50.16 20.97 -51.11
N ASP A 210 49.61 20.05 -51.90
CA ASP A 210 49.75 20.03 -53.36
C ASP A 210 48.46 20.50 -54.04
N GLU A 211 48.48 21.68 -54.69
CA GLU A 211 47.29 22.23 -55.35
C GLU A 211 46.78 21.40 -56.53
N GLN A 212 47.62 20.53 -57.11
CA GLN A 212 47.27 19.69 -58.25
C GLN A 212 46.52 18.42 -57.82
N GLU A 213 46.83 17.89 -56.63
CA GLU A 213 46.21 16.68 -56.06
C GLU A 213 45.13 17.00 -55.01
N ASP A 214 45.33 18.01 -54.15
CA ASP A 214 44.44 18.37 -53.02
C ASP A 214 43.47 19.54 -53.34
N GLY A 215 43.71 20.28 -54.43
CA GLY A 215 42.91 21.43 -54.86
C GLY A 215 43.32 22.78 -54.25
N GLU A 216 42.55 23.84 -54.55
CA GLU A 216 42.78 25.18 -53.99
C GLU A 216 42.58 25.16 -52.47
N TRP A 217 43.64 25.50 -51.73
CA TRP A 217 43.58 25.51 -50.28
C TRP A 217 42.63 26.60 -49.79
N THR A 218 41.66 26.20 -48.96
CA THR A 218 40.79 27.13 -48.23
C THR A 218 41.01 26.94 -46.73
N ALA A 219 41.22 28.03 -46.00
CA ALA A 219 41.34 27.99 -44.56
C ALA A 219 40.11 27.32 -43.92
N PRO A 220 40.29 26.41 -42.93
CA PRO A 220 39.20 25.74 -42.26
C PRO A 220 38.32 26.74 -41.52
N THR A 221 37.03 26.41 -41.33
CA THR A 221 36.15 27.20 -40.48
C THR A 221 36.29 26.76 -39.02
N VAL A 222 36.20 27.73 -38.11
CA VAL A 222 36.19 27.52 -36.66
C VAL A 222 34.94 28.16 -36.04
N PRO A 223 34.49 27.68 -34.86
CA PRO A 223 33.34 28.26 -34.19
C PRO A 223 33.53 29.75 -33.91
N ASN A 224 32.54 30.57 -34.27
CA ASN A 224 32.58 32.00 -34.04
C ASN A 224 32.35 32.32 -32.55
N PRO A 225 33.31 32.90 -31.82
CA PRO A 225 33.16 33.22 -30.39
C PRO A 225 32.05 34.25 -30.10
N ASP A 226 31.66 35.05 -31.11
CA ASP A 226 30.59 36.03 -30.99
C ASP A 226 29.19 35.44 -31.24
N TYR A 227 29.09 34.25 -31.83
CA TYR A 227 27.80 33.56 -31.99
C TYR A 227 27.29 33.06 -30.64
N LYS A 228 26.17 33.64 -30.18
CA LYS A 228 25.55 33.30 -28.87
C LYS A 228 24.42 32.27 -28.99
N GLY A 229 24.29 31.60 -30.13
CA GLY A 229 23.19 30.67 -30.41
C GLY A 229 21.88 31.38 -30.77
N PRO A 230 20.80 30.63 -31.02
CA PRO A 230 19.49 31.21 -31.33
C PRO A 230 19.02 32.15 -30.23
N TRP A 231 18.60 33.36 -30.62
CA TRP A 231 18.09 34.34 -29.66
C TRP A 231 16.84 33.82 -28.95
N THR A 232 16.78 34.01 -27.63
CA THR A 232 15.60 33.78 -26.81
C THR A 232 15.36 35.03 -25.96
N ALA A 233 14.09 35.43 -25.84
CA ALA A 233 13.74 36.58 -25.01
C ALA A 233 13.98 36.26 -23.53
N LYS A 234 14.31 37.27 -22.74
CA LYS A 234 14.34 37.15 -21.28
C LYS A 234 12.97 36.77 -20.77
N GLN A 235 12.94 35.87 -19.80
CA GLN A 235 11.71 35.45 -19.13
C GLN A 235 11.42 36.37 -17.94
N ILE A 236 10.22 36.94 -17.88
CA ILE A 236 9.71 37.73 -16.74
C ILE A 236 8.51 37.03 -16.10
N LYS A 237 8.24 37.35 -14.84
CA LYS A 237 7.05 36.83 -14.15
C LYS A 237 5.80 37.35 -14.84
N ASN A 238 4.89 36.45 -15.19
CA ASN A 238 3.62 36.80 -15.80
C ASN A 238 2.72 37.49 -14.76
N PRO A 239 2.40 38.79 -14.90
CA PRO A 239 1.57 39.51 -13.93
C PRO A 239 0.13 38.98 -13.87
N ASN A 240 -0.31 38.27 -14.91
CA ASN A 240 -1.65 37.69 -15.00
C ASN A 240 -1.71 36.23 -14.49
N TYR A 241 -0.59 35.65 -14.04
CA TYR A 241 -0.55 34.24 -13.62
C TYR A 241 -1.57 33.94 -12.50
N LYS A 242 -2.54 33.08 -12.80
CA LYS A 242 -3.61 32.64 -11.89
C LYS A 242 -3.29 31.31 -11.20
N GLY A 243 -2.09 30.76 -11.39
CA GLY A 243 -1.72 29.42 -10.90
C GLY A 243 -2.01 28.32 -11.93
N LYS A 244 -1.48 27.13 -11.69
CA LYS A 244 -1.85 25.94 -12.49
C LYS A 244 -3.34 25.66 -12.34
N TRP A 245 -4.07 25.70 -13.44
CA TRP A 245 -5.50 25.44 -13.45
C TRP A 245 -5.79 24.02 -12.91
N LYS A 246 -6.84 23.91 -12.08
CA LYS A 246 -7.36 22.64 -11.56
C LYS A 246 -8.88 22.64 -11.72
N ALA A 247 -9.43 21.57 -12.28
CA ALA A 247 -10.87 21.37 -12.33
C ALA A 247 -11.49 21.49 -10.91
N PRO A 248 -12.65 22.17 -10.76
CA PRO A 248 -13.36 22.24 -9.50
C PRO A 248 -13.78 20.83 -9.03
N MET A 249 -13.89 20.66 -7.71
CA MET A 249 -14.41 19.41 -7.12
C MET A 249 -15.93 19.52 -6.99
N ILE A 250 -16.66 18.58 -7.59
CA ILE A 250 -18.11 18.46 -7.50
C ILE A 250 -18.49 17.24 -6.67
N ASP A 251 -19.74 17.18 -6.20
CA ASP A 251 -20.26 16.01 -5.52
C ASP A 251 -20.31 14.82 -6.49
N ASN A 252 -19.91 13.65 -6.02
CA ASN A 252 -19.86 12.46 -6.85
C ASN A 252 -21.27 11.85 -6.98
N PRO A 253 -21.88 11.80 -8.17
CA PRO A 253 -23.21 11.22 -8.35
C PRO A 253 -23.28 9.72 -8.02
N ASP A 254 -22.14 9.03 -8.06
CA ASP A 254 -22.04 7.61 -7.70
C ASP A 254 -21.88 7.38 -6.19
N PHE A 255 -21.59 8.44 -5.42
CA PHE A 255 -21.49 8.31 -3.97
C PHE A 255 -22.87 8.09 -3.35
N LYS A 256 -23.01 6.97 -2.66
CA LYS A 256 -24.14 6.66 -1.79
C LYS A 256 -23.59 6.26 -0.43
N ASP A 257 -24.10 6.91 0.61
CA ASP A 257 -23.72 6.58 1.98
C ASP A 257 -24.26 5.19 2.35
N ASP A 258 -23.50 4.45 3.14
CA ASP A 258 -23.88 3.11 3.62
C ASP A 258 -23.72 3.05 5.15
N PRO A 259 -24.79 3.31 5.93
CA PRO A 259 -24.71 3.24 7.39
C PRO A 259 -24.46 1.81 7.90
N GLU A 260 -24.62 0.78 7.07
CA GLU A 260 -24.38 -0.63 7.39
C GLU A 260 -23.06 -1.14 6.81
N ILE A 261 -22.13 -0.24 6.43
CA ILE A 261 -20.82 -0.59 5.88
C ILE A 261 -19.99 -1.51 6.79
N TYR A 262 -20.24 -1.53 8.11
CA TYR A 262 -19.58 -2.43 9.06
C TYR A 262 -20.21 -3.84 9.11
N VAL A 263 -21.39 -4.02 8.54
CA VAL A 263 -22.18 -5.24 8.69
C VAL A 263 -21.65 -6.35 7.79
N TYR A 264 -21.49 -7.52 8.40
CA TYR A 264 -21.32 -8.81 7.77
C TYR A 264 -22.58 -9.62 8.08
N PRO A 265 -23.41 -9.93 7.06
CA PRO A 265 -24.73 -10.52 7.28
C PRO A 265 -24.65 -11.97 7.76
N LYS A 266 -23.57 -12.67 7.40
CA LYS A 266 -23.37 -14.07 7.73
C LYS A 266 -21.89 -14.35 7.95
N LEU A 267 -21.55 -14.71 9.18
CA LEU A 267 -20.24 -15.26 9.57
C LEU A 267 -20.49 -16.63 10.17
N LYS A 268 -19.74 -17.64 9.72
CA LYS A 268 -19.97 -19.03 10.12
C LYS A 268 -18.69 -19.83 10.33
N TYR A 269 -17.63 -19.49 9.61
CA TYR A 269 -16.35 -20.19 9.72
C TYR A 269 -15.23 -19.24 10.06
N VAL A 270 -14.23 -19.77 10.76
CA VAL A 270 -12.90 -19.18 10.90
C VAL A 270 -11.91 -20.11 10.22
N GLY A 271 -10.94 -19.55 9.51
CA GLY A 271 -9.96 -20.34 8.78
C GLY A 271 -8.58 -19.72 8.80
N ILE A 272 -7.57 -20.57 8.74
CA ILE A 272 -6.19 -20.19 8.46
C ILE A 272 -5.87 -20.74 7.09
N GLU A 273 -5.57 -19.83 6.16
CA GLU A 273 -5.06 -20.18 4.85
C GLU A 273 -3.89 -19.26 4.53
N LEU A 274 -2.71 -19.83 4.38
CA LEU A 274 -1.47 -19.07 4.27
C LEU A 274 -0.37 -19.86 3.58
N TRP A 275 0.61 -19.13 3.04
CA TRP A 275 1.90 -19.66 2.60
C TRP A 275 2.95 -19.40 3.68
N GLN A 276 3.82 -20.39 3.95
CA GLN A 276 5.02 -20.21 4.76
C GLN A 276 6.23 -20.86 4.11
N VAL A 277 7.32 -20.09 4.01
CA VAL A 277 8.64 -20.60 3.63
C VAL A 277 9.19 -21.45 4.77
N LYS A 278 9.19 -20.90 5.99
CA LYS A 278 9.65 -21.59 7.20
C LYS A 278 8.49 -21.87 8.14
N SER A 279 8.24 -23.14 8.41
CA SER A 279 7.20 -23.65 9.32
C SER A 279 7.57 -23.46 10.79
N GLY A 280 6.56 -23.55 11.67
CA GLY A 280 6.71 -23.38 13.11
C GLY A 280 5.83 -22.29 13.70
N THR A 281 5.03 -21.58 12.88
CA THR A 281 4.08 -20.60 13.38
C THR A 281 2.96 -21.32 14.11
N MET A 282 2.67 -20.88 15.33
CA MET A 282 1.58 -21.41 16.14
C MET A 282 0.42 -20.42 16.19
N PHE A 283 -0.80 -20.96 16.19
CA PHE A 283 -2.04 -20.24 16.42
C PHE A 283 -2.77 -20.85 17.61
N ASP A 284 -3.33 -19.99 18.45
CA ASP A 284 -4.13 -20.41 19.60
C ASP A 284 -5.09 -19.30 20.07
N ASN A 285 -5.95 -19.60 21.04
CA ASN A 285 -6.84 -18.65 21.71
C ASN A 285 -7.72 -17.84 20.73
N VAL A 286 -8.22 -18.51 19.69
CA VAL A 286 -9.11 -17.90 18.68
C VAL A 286 -10.45 -17.56 19.32
N LEU A 287 -10.78 -16.27 19.35
CA LEU A 287 -12.01 -15.72 19.90
C LEU A 287 -12.74 -14.88 18.86
N VAL A 288 -14.03 -15.15 18.70
CA VAL A 288 -14.98 -14.29 17.98
C VAL A 288 -16.13 -13.99 18.93
N CYS A 289 -16.32 -12.71 19.29
CA CYS A 289 -17.38 -12.28 20.22
C CYS A 289 -17.86 -10.86 19.92
N ASP A 290 -18.77 -10.33 20.76
CA ASP A 290 -19.31 -8.97 20.66
C ASP A 290 -18.91 -8.04 21.83
N ASP A 291 -18.03 -8.51 22.73
CA ASP A 291 -17.61 -7.80 23.94
C ASP A 291 -16.08 -7.57 23.96
N PRO A 292 -15.62 -6.33 23.71
CA PRO A 292 -14.20 -5.97 23.80
C PRO A 292 -13.58 -6.16 25.19
N ASP A 293 -14.34 -5.93 26.27
CA ASP A 293 -13.82 -6.05 27.63
C ASP A 293 -13.60 -7.53 27.98
N TYR A 294 -14.51 -8.40 27.54
CA TYR A 294 -14.32 -9.85 27.63
C TYR A 294 -13.07 -10.31 26.86
N ALA A 295 -12.88 -9.83 25.62
CA ALA A 295 -11.72 -10.20 24.81
C ALA A 295 -10.40 -9.76 25.45
N LYS A 296 -10.35 -8.52 25.97
CA LYS A 296 -9.21 -8.00 26.72
C LYS A 296 -8.89 -8.86 27.94
N LYS A 297 -9.91 -9.17 28.75
CA LYS A 297 -9.76 -10.00 29.95
C LYS A 297 -9.27 -11.41 29.60
N LEU A 298 -9.81 -12.02 28.54
CA LEU A 298 -9.34 -13.33 28.09
C LEU A 298 -7.85 -13.29 27.71
N ALA A 299 -7.42 -12.27 26.96
CA ALA A 299 -6.01 -12.10 26.61
C ALA A 299 -5.11 -11.91 27.83
N GLU A 300 -5.55 -11.19 28.87
CA GLU A 300 -4.84 -11.05 30.14
C GLU A 300 -4.76 -12.37 30.92
N GLU A 301 -5.84 -13.16 30.90
CA GLU A 301 -5.94 -14.43 31.62
C GLU A 301 -5.25 -15.61 30.94
N THR A 302 -5.01 -15.55 29.62
CA THR A 302 -4.30 -16.56 28.84
C THR A 302 -2.88 -16.09 28.51
N TRP A 303 -2.69 -15.40 27.38
CA TRP A 303 -1.40 -14.90 26.91
C TRP A 303 -0.68 -14.05 27.97
N GLY A 304 -1.40 -13.18 28.67
CA GLY A 304 -0.81 -12.25 29.64
C GLY A 304 -0.06 -12.93 30.78
N LYS A 305 -0.40 -14.19 31.11
CA LYS A 305 0.29 -15.01 32.10
C LYS A 305 1.57 -15.67 31.60
N GLN A 306 1.74 -15.75 30.27
CA GLN A 306 2.83 -16.50 29.63
C GLN A 306 3.71 -15.64 28.72
N LYS A 307 3.37 -14.37 28.49
CA LYS A 307 4.03 -13.47 27.52
C LYS A 307 5.54 -13.24 27.71
N GLU A 308 6.09 -13.57 28.87
CA GLU A 308 7.52 -13.42 29.17
C GLU A 308 8.35 -14.66 28.79
N VAL A 309 7.70 -15.75 28.36
CA VAL A 309 8.36 -17.03 28.05
C VAL A 309 8.22 -17.36 26.59
#